data_AF-A0A5A7R7H4-F1
#
_entry.id   AF-A0A5A7R7H4-F1
#
_cell.length_a   1.000
_cell.length_b   1.000
_cell.length_c   1.000
_cell.angle_alpha   90.00
_cell.angle_beta   90.00
_cell.angle_gamma   90.00
#
_symmetry.space_group_name_H-M   'P 1'
#
loop_
_entity.id
_entity.type
_entity.pdbx_description
1 polymer ?
#
loop_
_entity_poly.entity_id
_entity_poly.type
_entity_poly.pdbx_seq_one_letter_code
_entity_poly.pdbx_strand_id
1 'polypeptide(L)'
;MDGGASVKNLLTFDEAWPILQREGIDKIIHSIETEGQPIRQCFTSEEYMRLYTPEVDKMYNQYRKTFEDYISSKVLPALRGKVNVDLLKELQRRWKDHKIMKMWLTRFFNFIERYYIPFRKLPSLEEISNSAFYSLVFCEMKDQVNDAIISMPKKAYYKLQPQGKPQGINKEREGERIDRVLMKEVLDIYAEISEGSSRNYGEDIEKAIIEATSKFYSRSTLNWTAIMSKEEYTRKDVKFHLAPVTSKIVAQCLQQEKERVSDYMNGLKSKNKVFEAAQNELLDSRASNLRKEK
;
A
#
# COMPACT_ATOMS: atom_id res chain seq x y z
N MET A 1 -57.93 -30.99 6.77
CA MET A 1 -57.15 -30.30 7.82
C MET A 1 -55.91 -29.77 7.12
N ASP A 2 -55.98 -28.48 6.81
CA ASP A 2 -55.00 -27.74 6.04
C ASP A 2 -53.87 -27.34 6.98
N GLY A 3 -52.78 -28.11 6.93
CA GLY A 3 -51.58 -27.88 7.74
C GLY A 3 -50.64 -26.93 7.01
N GLY A 4 -51.08 -25.68 6.83
CA GLY A 4 -50.24 -24.59 6.34
C GLY A 4 -49.05 -24.41 7.27
N ALA A 5 -47.92 -24.98 6.90
CA ALA A 5 -46.64 -24.67 7.52
C ALA A 5 -46.42 -23.17 7.33
N SER A 6 -46.50 -22.42 8.44
CA SER A 6 -46.23 -20.99 8.51
C SER A 6 -44.89 -20.72 7.83
N VAL A 7 -44.96 -20.16 6.62
CA VAL A 7 -43.83 -19.48 5.99
C VAL A 7 -43.46 -18.37 6.97
N LYS A 8 -42.39 -18.57 7.74
CA LYS A 8 -41.83 -17.50 8.58
C LYS A 8 -41.71 -16.28 7.68
N ASN A 9 -42.41 -15.19 8.02
CA ASN A 9 -42.43 -13.95 7.27
C ASN A 9 -41.00 -13.48 6.99
N LEU A 10 -40.47 -13.82 5.81
CA LEU A 10 -39.19 -13.33 5.34
C LEU A 10 -39.41 -11.89 4.92
N LEU A 11 -38.56 -11.00 5.44
CA LEU A 11 -38.60 -9.59 5.08
C LEU A 11 -38.23 -9.44 3.60
N THR A 12 -38.86 -8.48 2.93
CA THR A 12 -38.41 -8.02 1.62
C THR A 12 -37.08 -7.29 1.74
N PHE A 13 -36.35 -7.10 0.64
CA PHE A 13 -35.11 -6.31 0.66
C PHE A 13 -35.30 -4.91 1.25
N ASP A 14 -36.39 -4.23 0.88
CA ASP A 14 -36.66 -2.86 1.30
C ASP A 14 -36.99 -2.76 2.80
N GLU A 15 -37.43 -3.86 3.43
CA GLU A 15 -37.65 -3.95 4.87
C GLU A 15 -36.40 -4.40 5.64
N ALA A 16 -35.67 -5.38 5.11
CA ALA A 16 -34.50 -5.96 5.77
C ALA A 16 -33.26 -5.05 5.71
N TRP A 17 -33.02 -4.39 4.57
CA TRP A 17 -31.82 -3.61 4.36
C TRP A 17 -31.67 -2.45 5.36
N PRO A 18 -32.70 -1.62 5.63
CA PRO A 18 -32.58 -0.55 6.62
C PRO A 18 -32.21 -1.05 8.02
N ILE A 19 -32.69 -2.24 8.41
CA ILE A 19 -32.36 -2.86 9.70
C ILE A 19 -30.89 -3.30 9.70
N LEU A 20 -30.46 -4.02 8.65
CA LEU A 20 -29.07 -4.46 8.51
C LEU A 20 -28.09 -3.28 8.48
N GLN A 21 -28.44 -2.22 7.77
CA GLN A 21 -27.69 -0.97 7.70
C GLN A 21 -27.55 -0.35 9.09
N ARG A 22 -28.67 -0.01 9.74
CA ARG A 22 -28.67 0.71 11.02
C ARG A 22 -28.07 -0.10 12.17
N GLU A 23 -28.40 -1.38 12.24
CA GLU A 23 -28.12 -2.20 13.42
C GLU A 23 -26.86 -3.03 13.29
N GLY A 24 -26.37 -3.25 12.07
CA GLY A 24 -25.12 -3.95 11.78
C GLY A 24 -24.05 -3.03 11.23
N ILE A 25 -24.25 -2.53 10.00
CA ILE A 25 -23.23 -1.81 9.23
C ILE A 25 -22.82 -0.51 9.93
N ASP A 26 -23.79 0.32 10.29
CA ASP A 26 -23.54 1.64 10.90
C ASP A 26 -22.90 1.51 12.28
N LYS A 27 -23.24 0.46 13.06
CA LYS A 27 -22.58 0.18 14.34
C LYS A 27 -21.12 -0.21 14.16
N ILE A 28 -20.81 -1.00 13.12
CA ILE A 28 -19.42 -1.33 12.77
C ILE A 28 -18.68 -0.06 12.36
N ILE A 29 -19.26 0.74 11.46
CA ILE A 29 -18.67 2.01 11.00
C ILE A 29 -18.43 2.95 12.18
N HIS A 30 -19.38 3.08 13.09
CA HIS A 30 -19.22 3.91 14.28
C HIS A 30 -18.08 3.42 15.19
N SER A 31 -17.95 2.10 15.35
CA SER A 31 -16.91 1.49 16.17
C SER A 31 -15.51 1.63 15.57
N ILE A 32 -15.36 1.49 14.25
CA ILE A 32 -14.06 1.68 13.57
C ILE A 32 -13.63 3.16 13.55
N GLU A 33 -14.59 4.10 13.49
CA GLU A 33 -14.28 5.53 13.55
C GLU A 33 -14.01 6.03 14.98
N THR A 34 -14.41 5.27 16.01
CA THR A 34 -14.23 5.64 17.42
C THR A 34 -13.15 4.79 18.07
N GLU A 35 -11.96 5.37 18.26
CA GLU A 35 -10.82 4.65 18.84
C GLU A 35 -11.17 4.01 20.21
N GLY A 36 -10.84 2.73 20.37
CA GLY A 36 -11.02 1.99 21.62
C GLY A 36 -12.41 1.38 21.85
N GLN A 37 -13.35 1.52 20.91
CA GLN A 37 -14.66 0.86 21.01
C GLN A 37 -14.60 -0.59 20.50
N PRO A 38 -14.96 -1.59 21.33
CA PRO A 38 -15.01 -2.97 20.88
C PRO A 38 -16.22 -3.18 19.96
N ILE A 39 -16.01 -3.80 18.80
CA ILE A 39 -17.12 -4.21 17.94
C ILE A 39 -17.83 -5.39 18.59
N ARG A 40 -19.07 -5.15 19.03
CA ARG A 40 -19.92 -6.17 19.63
C ARG A 40 -20.72 -6.91 18.56
N GLN A 41 -21.15 -8.12 18.90
CA GLN A 41 -22.09 -8.87 18.08
C GLN A 41 -23.36 -8.03 17.85
N CYS A 42 -23.66 -7.77 16.58
CA CYS A 42 -24.78 -6.88 16.21
C CYS A 42 -26.13 -7.60 16.20
N PHE A 43 -26.13 -8.91 15.93
CA PHE A 43 -27.32 -9.75 15.82
C PHE A 43 -27.11 -11.11 16.48
N THR A 44 -28.17 -11.63 17.10
CA THR A 44 -28.29 -13.05 17.42
C THR A 44 -28.45 -13.87 16.13
N SER A 45 -28.23 -15.19 16.21
CA SER A 45 -28.43 -16.07 15.05
C SER A 45 -29.87 -15.99 14.50
N GLU A 46 -30.87 -15.84 15.37
CA GLU A 46 -32.27 -15.78 14.94
C GLU A 46 -32.61 -14.46 14.24
N GLU A 47 -32.16 -13.32 14.78
CA GLU A 47 -32.35 -12.01 14.14
C GLU A 47 -31.67 -11.98 12.77
N TYR A 48 -30.46 -12.52 12.69
CA TYR A 48 -29.71 -12.59 11.44
C TYR A 48 -30.41 -13.46 10.38
N MET A 49 -30.98 -14.61 10.75
CA MET A 49 -31.75 -15.47 9.82
C MET A 49 -32.98 -14.76 9.22
N ARG A 50 -33.57 -13.80 9.94
CA ARG A 50 -34.74 -13.04 9.47
C ARG A 50 -34.37 -11.94 8.46
N LEU A 51 -33.11 -11.52 8.45
CA LEU A 51 -32.57 -10.53 7.51
C LEU A 51 -32.17 -11.15 6.16
N TYR A 52 -32.33 -12.47 5.98
CA TYR A 52 -32.15 -13.09 4.69
C TYR A 52 -33.31 -12.78 3.76
N THR A 53 -32.99 -12.13 2.64
CA THR A 53 -33.97 -11.74 1.63
C THR A 53 -33.80 -12.59 0.38
N PRO A 54 -34.89 -12.99 -0.29
CA PRO A 54 -34.82 -13.65 -1.60
C PRO A 54 -34.09 -12.85 -2.69
N GLU A 55 -34.08 -11.51 -2.59
CA GLU A 55 -33.42 -10.59 -3.54
C GLU A 55 -31.90 -10.49 -3.31
N VAL A 56 -31.21 -11.63 -3.39
CA VAL A 56 -29.77 -11.76 -3.08
C VAL A 56 -28.88 -10.92 -4.01
N ASP A 57 -29.34 -10.65 -5.24
CA ASP A 57 -28.67 -9.77 -6.19
C ASP A 57 -28.62 -8.32 -5.69
N LYS A 58 -29.70 -7.82 -5.08
CA LYS A 58 -29.72 -6.50 -4.44
C LYS A 58 -28.76 -6.44 -3.26
N MET A 59 -28.72 -7.48 -2.42
CA MET A 59 -27.79 -7.55 -1.29
C MET A 59 -26.31 -7.57 -1.74
N TYR A 60 -26.00 -8.31 -2.81
CA TYR A 60 -24.65 -8.33 -3.40
C TYR A 60 -24.22 -6.95 -3.90
N ASN A 61 -25.09 -6.25 -4.65
CA ASN A 61 -24.80 -4.91 -5.15
C ASN A 61 -24.66 -3.89 -4.02
N GLN A 62 -25.48 -4.03 -2.99
CA GLN A 62 -25.50 -3.12 -1.87
C GLN A 62 -24.29 -3.33 -0.92
N TYR A 63 -23.76 -4.56 -0.82
CA TYR A 63 -22.48 -4.82 -0.17
C TYR A 63 -21.35 -4.01 -0.81
N ARG A 64 -21.24 -4.03 -2.15
CA ARG A 64 -20.28 -3.20 -2.89
C ARG A 64 -20.46 -1.72 -2.56
N LYS A 65 -21.69 -1.23 -2.70
CA LYS A 65 -22.04 0.17 -2.46
C LYS A 65 -21.69 0.63 -1.04
N THR A 66 -21.88 -0.23 -0.04
CA THR A 66 -21.54 0.07 1.35
C THR A 66 -20.06 0.42 1.53
N PHE A 67 -19.16 -0.31 0.86
CA PHE A 67 -17.74 0.01 0.87
C PHE A 67 -17.46 1.31 0.11
N GLU A 68 -18.02 1.47 -1.09
CA GLU A 68 -17.83 2.67 -1.91
C GLU A 68 -18.29 3.94 -1.20
N ASP A 69 -19.44 3.90 -0.52
CA ASP A 69 -20.01 5.01 0.26
C ASP A 69 -19.14 5.33 1.49
N TYR A 70 -18.68 4.31 2.23
CA TYR A 70 -17.78 4.50 3.38
C TYR A 70 -16.45 5.10 2.95
N ILE A 71 -15.85 4.57 1.88
CA ILE A 71 -14.56 5.05 1.37
C ILE A 71 -14.70 6.50 0.88
N SER A 72 -15.76 6.81 0.13
CA SER A 72 -15.98 8.14 -0.42
C SER A 72 -16.29 9.19 0.65
N SER A 73 -17.04 8.81 1.70
CA SER A 73 -17.51 9.75 2.73
C SER A 73 -16.57 9.90 3.93
N LYS A 74 -15.77 8.87 4.25
CA LYS A 74 -14.90 8.86 5.45
C LYS A 74 -13.42 8.72 5.13
N VAL A 75 -13.06 7.76 4.28
CA VAL A 75 -11.65 7.44 4.01
C VAL A 75 -10.99 8.52 3.15
N LEU A 76 -11.55 8.81 1.97
CA LEU A 76 -10.99 9.80 1.05
C LEU A 76 -10.85 11.18 1.69
N PRO A 77 -11.88 11.76 2.35
CA PRO A 77 -11.73 13.04 3.02
C PRO A 77 -10.67 13.05 4.12
N ALA A 78 -10.46 11.93 4.82
CA ALA A 78 -9.45 11.84 5.86
C ALA A 78 -8.02 11.72 5.31
N LEU A 79 -7.85 11.20 4.10
CA LEU A 79 -6.59 11.16 3.37
C LEU A 79 -6.28 12.51 2.72
N ARG A 80 -7.30 13.17 2.17
CA ARG A 80 -7.18 14.50 1.56
C ARG A 80 -6.61 15.50 2.58
N GLY A 81 -5.62 16.26 2.14
CA GLY A 81 -4.94 17.26 2.97
C GLY A 81 -3.82 16.73 3.86
N LYS A 82 -3.61 15.40 3.92
CA LYS A 82 -2.41 14.81 4.52
C LYS A 82 -1.33 14.62 3.46
N VAL A 83 -0.08 14.78 3.87
CA VAL A 83 1.09 14.63 3.00
C VAL A 83 2.14 13.77 3.68
N ASN A 84 3.00 13.14 2.89
CA ASN A 84 4.18 12.43 3.38
C ASN A 84 3.84 11.36 4.44
N VAL A 85 4.53 11.38 5.59
CA VAL A 85 4.36 10.39 6.66
C VAL A 85 2.94 10.39 7.24
N ASP A 86 2.32 11.57 7.37
CA ASP A 86 0.98 11.67 7.92
C ASP A 86 -0.05 11.04 6.97
N LEU A 87 0.18 11.15 5.66
CA LEU A 87 -0.62 10.45 4.64
C LEU A 87 -0.44 8.93 4.77
N LEU A 88 0.80 8.45 4.92
CA LEU A 88 1.08 7.02 5.03
C LEU A 88 0.50 6.40 6.31
N LYS A 89 0.61 7.10 7.44
CA LYS A 89 -0.01 6.68 8.71
C LYS A 89 -1.52 6.63 8.60
N GLU A 90 -2.13 7.63 7.98
CA GLU A 90 -3.57 7.62 7.77
C GLU A 90 -3.99 6.49 6.83
N LEU A 91 -3.28 6.28 5.72
CA LEU A 91 -3.55 5.19 4.78
C LEU A 91 -3.49 3.83 5.48
N GLN A 92 -2.45 3.60 6.28
CA GLN A 92 -2.28 2.41 7.09
C GLN A 92 -3.42 2.22 8.09
N ARG A 93 -3.82 3.29 8.81
CA ARG A 93 -4.96 3.27 9.74
C ARG A 93 -6.25 2.90 9.01
N ARG A 94 -6.56 3.59 7.91
CA ARG A 94 -7.76 3.39 7.11
C ARG A 94 -7.82 2.00 6.46
N TRP A 95 -6.67 1.42 6.10
CA TRP A 95 -6.61 0.04 5.65
C TRP A 95 -6.92 -0.96 6.78
N LYS A 96 -6.41 -0.73 8.00
CA LYS A 96 -6.76 -1.54 9.18
C LYS A 96 -8.27 -1.48 9.45
N ASP A 97 -8.86 -0.29 9.40
CA ASP A 97 -10.32 -0.09 9.56
C ASP A 97 -11.10 -0.84 8.47
N HIS A 98 -10.65 -0.76 7.22
CA HIS A 98 -11.23 -1.49 6.10
C HIS A 98 -11.18 -3.00 6.29
N LYS A 99 -10.06 -3.55 6.78
CA LYS A 99 -9.94 -4.99 7.08
C LYS A 99 -10.89 -5.44 8.19
N ILE A 100 -11.07 -4.61 9.21
CA ILE A 100 -12.03 -4.88 10.29
C ILE A 100 -13.45 -4.89 9.72
N MET A 101 -13.82 -3.86 8.95
CA MET A 101 -15.13 -3.77 8.30
C MET A 101 -15.39 -4.97 7.39
N LYS A 102 -14.41 -5.34 6.54
CA LYS A 102 -14.46 -6.54 5.69
C LYS A 102 -14.72 -7.79 6.49
N MET A 103 -13.93 -8.06 7.53
CA MET A 103 -14.09 -9.25 8.37
C MET A 103 -15.51 -9.38 8.93
N TRP A 104 -16.11 -8.29 9.38
CA TRP A 104 -17.47 -8.31 9.93
C TRP A 104 -18.55 -8.42 8.85
N LEU A 105 -18.43 -7.69 7.75
CA LEU A 105 -19.42 -7.76 6.68
C LEU A 105 -19.38 -9.12 5.96
N THR A 106 -18.21 -9.71 5.73
CA THR A 106 -18.13 -11.08 5.16
C THR A 106 -18.90 -12.09 6.02
N ARG A 107 -18.96 -11.92 7.34
CA ARG A 107 -19.80 -12.78 8.20
C ARG A 107 -21.29 -12.57 7.95
N PHE A 108 -21.74 -11.32 7.74
CA PHE A 108 -23.13 -10.99 7.42
C PHE A 108 -23.57 -11.34 6.00
N PHE A 109 -22.62 -11.55 5.09
CA PHE A 109 -22.90 -11.85 3.69
C PHE A 109 -22.36 -13.22 3.28
N ASN A 110 -21.95 -14.06 4.24
CA ASN A 110 -21.34 -15.38 3.98
C ASN A 110 -22.24 -16.31 3.15
N PHE A 111 -23.56 -16.16 3.26
CA PHE A 111 -24.49 -16.92 2.43
C PHE A 111 -24.39 -16.53 0.94
N ILE A 112 -24.13 -15.26 0.64
CA ILE A 112 -23.90 -14.78 -0.73
C ILE A 112 -22.62 -15.41 -1.28
N GLU A 113 -21.54 -15.38 -0.48
CA GLU A 113 -20.25 -16.01 -0.80
C GLU A 113 -20.40 -17.50 -1.10
N ARG A 114 -21.21 -18.21 -0.29
CA ARG A 114 -21.36 -19.67 -0.39
C ARG A 114 -22.28 -20.13 -1.52
N TYR A 115 -23.35 -19.39 -1.80
CA TYR A 115 -24.43 -19.87 -2.67
C TYR A 115 -24.63 -19.03 -3.93
N TYR A 116 -24.62 -17.70 -3.82
CA TYR A 116 -24.95 -16.82 -4.94
C TYR A 116 -23.77 -16.58 -5.87
N ILE A 117 -22.59 -16.29 -5.32
CA ILE A 117 -21.37 -16.01 -6.08
C ILE A 117 -20.95 -17.20 -6.97
N PRO A 118 -20.87 -18.45 -6.47
CA PRO A 118 -20.49 -19.59 -7.31
C PRO A 118 -21.53 -19.88 -8.41
N PHE A 119 -22.82 -19.70 -8.09
CA PHE A 119 -23.91 -19.92 -9.04
C PHE A 119 -23.87 -18.92 -10.20
N ARG A 120 -23.54 -17.65 -9.92
CA ARG A 120 -23.49 -16.57 -10.92
C ARG A 120 -22.10 -16.34 -11.52
N LYS A 121 -21.06 -17.02 -11.02
CA LYS A 121 -19.64 -16.81 -11.38
C LYS A 121 -19.21 -15.34 -11.22
N LEU A 122 -19.59 -14.74 -10.09
CA LEU A 122 -19.28 -13.34 -9.78
C LEU A 122 -17.97 -13.23 -8.98
N PRO A 123 -17.36 -12.03 -8.93
CA PRO A 123 -16.28 -11.72 -7.98
C PRO A 123 -16.67 -12.01 -6.54
N SER A 124 -15.73 -12.51 -5.74
CA SER A 124 -15.91 -12.78 -4.31
C SER A 124 -16.17 -11.49 -3.52
N LEU A 125 -16.78 -11.59 -2.34
CA LEU A 125 -16.95 -10.45 -1.45
C LEU A 125 -15.60 -9.84 -1.05
N GLU A 126 -14.56 -10.67 -0.95
CA GLU A 126 -13.19 -10.22 -0.73
C GLU A 126 -12.69 -9.37 -1.90
N GLU A 127 -12.78 -9.88 -3.13
CA GLU A 127 -12.34 -9.16 -4.33
C GLU A 127 -13.08 -7.82 -4.47
N ILE A 128 -14.40 -7.79 -4.22
CA ILE A 128 -15.20 -6.55 -4.29
C ILE A 128 -14.71 -5.51 -3.28
N SER A 129 -14.54 -5.92 -2.02
CA SER A 129 -14.17 -4.99 -0.95
C SER A 129 -12.76 -4.41 -1.17
N ASN A 130 -11.79 -5.26 -1.49
CA ASN A 130 -10.43 -4.85 -1.82
C ASN A 130 -10.40 -3.98 -3.10
N SER A 131 -11.18 -4.35 -4.12
CA SER A 131 -11.27 -3.60 -5.38
C SER A 131 -11.86 -2.20 -5.18
N ALA A 132 -12.90 -2.06 -4.35
CA ALA A 132 -13.52 -0.78 -4.03
C ALA A 132 -12.53 0.16 -3.30
N PHE A 133 -11.80 -0.36 -2.31
CA PHE A 133 -10.76 0.44 -1.62
C PHE A 133 -9.72 0.93 -2.61
N TYR A 134 -9.24 0.04 -3.48
CA TYR A 134 -8.22 0.43 -4.43
C TYR A 134 -8.72 1.43 -5.48
N SER A 135 -9.82 1.10 -6.15
CA SER A 135 -10.34 1.87 -7.28
C SER A 135 -10.67 3.31 -6.88
N LEU A 136 -11.04 3.54 -5.62
CA LEU A 136 -11.34 4.88 -5.11
C LEU A 136 -10.09 5.53 -4.48
N VAL A 137 -9.40 4.85 -3.58
CA VAL A 137 -8.27 5.45 -2.84
C VAL A 137 -7.03 5.59 -3.70
N PHE A 138 -6.60 4.51 -4.35
CA PHE A 138 -5.35 4.54 -5.11
C PHE A 138 -5.54 5.18 -6.48
N CYS A 139 -6.68 5.05 -7.17
CA CYS A 139 -6.84 5.84 -8.41
C CYS A 139 -6.75 7.35 -8.16
N GLU A 140 -7.21 7.84 -7.01
CA GLU A 140 -7.15 9.27 -6.68
C GLU A 140 -5.79 9.67 -6.09
N MET A 141 -5.23 8.86 -5.19
CA MET A 141 -4.08 9.24 -4.35
C MET A 141 -2.77 8.54 -4.74
N LYS A 142 -2.74 7.70 -5.78
CA LYS A 142 -1.57 6.88 -6.15
C LYS A 142 -0.31 7.72 -6.28
N ASP A 143 -0.35 8.84 -7.00
CA ASP A 143 0.84 9.66 -7.18
C ASP A 143 1.32 10.24 -5.86
N GLN A 144 0.42 10.71 -5.00
CA GLN A 144 0.76 11.27 -3.69
C GLN A 144 1.30 10.22 -2.72
N VAL A 145 0.75 9.00 -2.75
CA VAL A 145 1.21 7.88 -1.90
C VAL A 145 2.54 7.34 -2.43
N ASN A 146 2.68 7.16 -3.74
CA ASN A 146 3.94 6.75 -4.36
C ASN A 146 5.02 7.79 -4.09
N ASP A 147 4.70 9.07 -4.26
CA ASP A 147 5.57 10.16 -3.87
C ASP A 147 5.90 10.04 -2.39
N ALA A 148 4.95 9.85 -1.48
CA ALA A 148 5.20 9.71 -0.04
C ALA A 148 6.09 8.49 0.31
N ILE A 149 5.92 7.35 -0.36
CA ILE A 149 6.75 6.14 -0.20
C ILE A 149 8.16 6.41 -0.70
N ILE A 150 8.26 6.99 -1.89
CA ILE A 150 9.54 7.41 -2.48
C ILE A 150 10.17 8.50 -1.63
N SER A 151 9.37 9.34 -0.93
CA SER A 151 9.72 10.64 -0.32
C SER A 151 9.77 10.75 1.22
N MET A 152 9.38 9.73 1.99
CA MET A 152 9.26 9.74 3.45
C MET A 152 10.29 10.60 4.22
N PRO A 153 9.86 11.71 4.86
CA PRO A 153 10.65 12.54 5.76
C PRO A 153 10.22 12.37 7.24
N LYS A 154 11.16 12.22 8.18
CA LYS A 154 10.88 12.64 9.56
C LYS A 154 11.03 14.16 9.66
N LYS A 155 9.99 14.86 10.12
CA LYS A 155 10.05 16.26 10.58
C LYS A 155 10.88 16.34 11.86
N ALA A 156 12.06 16.94 11.79
CA ALA A 156 12.55 17.96 12.71
C ALA A 156 13.82 18.59 12.13
N TYR A 157 13.78 19.92 11.88
CA TYR A 157 14.84 20.81 11.35
C TYR A 157 15.21 20.57 9.87
N TYR A 158 14.94 21.46 8.90
CA TYR A 158 15.10 22.91 8.87
C TYR A 158 14.08 23.62 7.94
N LYS A 159 13.70 24.85 8.30
CA LYS A 159 13.18 25.87 7.40
C LYS A 159 14.29 26.34 6.44
N LEU A 160 13.88 26.71 5.21
CA LEU A 160 14.55 27.52 4.15
C LEU A 160 15.02 26.77 2.88
N GLN A 161 14.11 26.79 1.88
CA GLN A 161 14.28 27.01 0.41
C GLN A 161 15.27 26.12 -0.42
N PRO A 162 15.32 26.27 -1.77
CA PRO A 162 14.27 26.03 -2.78
C PRO A 162 14.67 24.95 -3.82
N GLN A 163 13.68 24.49 -4.59
CA GLN A 163 13.70 23.64 -5.80
C GLN A 163 14.77 22.53 -5.94
N GLY A 164 14.28 21.28 -5.90
CA GLY A 164 15.02 20.10 -6.37
C GLY A 164 15.88 19.43 -5.31
N LYS A 165 15.28 18.87 -4.25
CA LYS A 165 15.94 17.88 -3.38
C LYS A 165 15.23 16.53 -3.48
N PRO A 166 15.95 15.41 -3.72
CA PRO A 166 15.36 14.09 -3.63
C PRO A 166 14.93 13.84 -2.19
N GLN A 167 13.77 13.21 -2.04
CA GLN A 167 13.14 12.95 -0.74
C GLN A 167 12.94 11.42 -0.66
N GLY A 168 12.95 10.82 0.55
CA GLY A 168 12.50 9.46 0.96
C GLY A 168 13.46 8.27 0.95
N ILE A 169 13.26 7.17 0.20
CA ILE A 169 14.22 6.03 0.21
C ILE A 169 15.65 6.55 -0.04
N ASN A 170 15.74 7.58 -0.87
CA ASN A 170 16.97 8.33 -1.15
C ASN A 170 17.57 9.01 0.10
N LYS A 171 16.75 9.47 1.05
CA LYS A 171 17.22 9.97 2.37
C LYS A 171 17.76 8.86 3.25
N GLU A 172 17.16 7.67 3.27
CA GLU A 172 17.78 6.52 3.95
C GLU A 172 19.11 6.15 3.26
N ARG A 173 19.21 6.31 1.92
CA ARG A 173 20.47 6.13 1.18
C ARG A 173 21.51 7.20 1.56
N GLU A 174 21.06 8.37 1.98
CA GLU A 174 21.89 9.46 2.52
C GLU A 174 22.18 9.31 4.04
N GLY A 175 21.69 8.23 4.68
CA GLY A 175 21.97 7.90 6.08
C GLY A 175 20.90 8.34 7.10
N GLU A 176 19.75 8.83 6.65
CA GLU A 176 18.66 9.23 7.54
C GLU A 176 17.86 8.02 8.08
N ARG A 177 17.40 8.08 9.34
CA ARG A 177 16.56 7.03 9.94
C ARG A 177 15.10 7.17 9.50
N ILE A 178 14.56 6.13 8.86
CA ILE A 178 13.14 6.03 8.49
C ILE A 178 12.36 5.09 9.41
N ASP A 179 11.03 5.23 9.41
CA ASP A 179 10.13 4.27 10.05
C ASP A 179 9.94 3.05 9.14
N ARG A 180 10.86 2.07 9.27
CA ARG A 180 10.85 0.85 8.47
C ARG A 180 9.59 0.00 8.70
N VAL A 181 8.98 0.08 9.89
CA VAL A 181 7.74 -0.65 10.20
C VAL A 181 6.58 -0.07 9.41
N LEU A 182 6.42 1.25 9.43
CA LEU A 182 5.40 1.92 8.63
C LEU A 182 5.60 1.68 7.12
N MET A 183 6.84 1.72 6.63
CA MET A 183 7.13 1.38 5.22
C MET A 183 6.70 -0.03 4.87
N LYS A 184 7.07 -1.00 5.71
CA LYS A 184 6.70 -2.40 5.50
C LYS A 184 5.18 -2.55 5.48
N GLU A 185 4.50 -2.00 6.47
CA GLU A 185 3.04 -2.10 6.55
C GLU A 185 2.35 -1.44 5.35
N VAL A 186 2.83 -0.31 4.84
CA VAL A 186 2.27 0.32 3.63
C VAL A 186 2.55 -0.51 2.38
N LEU A 187 3.76 -1.04 2.19
CA LEU A 187 4.07 -1.89 1.03
C LEU A 187 3.31 -3.23 1.09
N ASP A 188 3.07 -3.76 2.28
CA ASP A 188 2.22 -4.94 2.49
C ASP A 188 0.77 -4.68 2.02
N ILE A 189 0.25 -3.43 2.11
CA ILE A 189 -1.06 -3.07 1.53
C ILE A 189 -1.08 -3.30 0.02
N TYR A 190 -0.05 -2.84 -0.71
CA TYR A 190 0.04 -3.03 -2.15
C TYR A 190 0.12 -4.51 -2.53
N ALA A 191 0.85 -5.31 -1.73
CA ALA A 191 0.94 -6.76 -1.92
C ALA A 191 -0.41 -7.46 -1.67
N GLU A 192 -1.05 -7.19 -0.52
CA GLU A 192 -2.35 -7.76 -0.12
C GLU A 192 -3.43 -7.47 -1.19
N ILE A 193 -3.47 -6.25 -1.73
CA ILE A 193 -4.47 -5.89 -2.74
C ILE A 193 -4.18 -6.57 -4.09
N SER A 194 -2.90 -6.72 -4.46
CA SER A 194 -2.51 -7.32 -5.74
C SER A 194 -2.74 -8.83 -5.80
N GLU A 195 -2.75 -9.52 -4.66
CA GLU A 195 -3.08 -10.94 -4.57
C GLU A 195 -4.57 -11.20 -4.84
N GLY A 196 -5.45 -10.25 -4.46
CA GLY A 196 -6.90 -10.36 -4.61
C GLY A 196 -7.50 -9.58 -5.80
N SER A 197 -6.68 -9.07 -6.73
CA SER A 197 -7.15 -8.26 -7.86
C SER A 197 -6.60 -8.76 -9.19
N SER A 198 -7.39 -8.64 -10.26
CA SER A 198 -6.92 -8.82 -11.64
C SER A 198 -5.93 -7.74 -12.11
N ARG A 199 -5.82 -6.62 -11.39
CA ARG A 199 -4.86 -5.54 -11.66
C ARG A 199 -3.65 -5.66 -10.74
N ASN A 200 -2.45 -5.60 -11.31
CA ASN A 200 -1.20 -5.83 -10.58
C ASN A 200 -0.61 -4.54 -10.02
N TYR A 201 -1.25 -3.99 -8.98
CA TYR A 201 -0.87 -2.70 -8.42
C TYR A 201 0.49 -2.70 -7.70
N GLY A 202 0.94 -3.86 -7.26
CA GLY A 202 2.30 -4.07 -6.77
C GLY A 202 3.35 -3.76 -7.83
N GLU A 203 3.10 -4.09 -9.11
CA GLU A 203 4.04 -3.77 -10.19
C GLU A 203 4.22 -2.27 -10.40
N ASP A 204 3.16 -1.47 -10.22
CA ASP A 204 3.24 -0.02 -10.40
C ASP A 204 4.18 0.64 -9.38
N ILE A 205 4.03 0.30 -8.09
CA ILE A 205 4.90 0.84 -7.04
C ILE A 205 6.30 0.23 -7.12
N GLU A 206 6.43 -1.05 -7.45
CA GLU A 206 7.71 -1.70 -7.68
C GLU A 206 8.50 -0.98 -8.78
N LYS A 207 7.85 -0.69 -9.92
CA LYS A 207 8.45 0.05 -11.03
C LYS A 207 8.90 1.43 -10.60
N ALA A 208 8.06 2.15 -9.84
CA ALA A 208 8.39 3.48 -9.35
C ALA A 208 9.60 3.45 -8.38
N ILE A 209 9.69 2.45 -7.50
CA ILE A 209 10.83 2.24 -6.60
C ILE A 209 12.09 1.90 -7.40
N ILE A 210 12.01 0.99 -8.37
CA ILE A 210 13.14 0.60 -9.24
C ILE A 210 13.68 1.83 -9.99
N GLU A 211 12.80 2.62 -10.59
CA GLU A 211 13.18 3.82 -11.33
C GLU A 211 13.82 4.87 -10.41
N ALA A 212 13.25 5.10 -9.22
CA ALA A 212 13.83 6.00 -8.23
C ALA A 212 15.22 5.52 -7.76
N THR A 213 15.41 4.20 -7.65
CA THR A 213 16.67 3.56 -7.27
C THR A 213 17.75 3.75 -8.31
N SER A 214 17.45 3.46 -9.58
CA SER A 214 18.38 3.69 -10.69
C SER A 214 18.77 5.17 -10.78
N LYS A 215 17.79 6.09 -10.74
CA LYS A 215 18.05 7.53 -10.77
C LYS A 215 18.95 8.01 -9.62
N PHE A 216 18.76 7.48 -8.41
CA PHE A 216 19.57 7.85 -7.26
C PHE A 216 21.02 7.40 -7.43
N TYR A 217 21.24 6.13 -7.76
CA TYR A 217 22.59 5.59 -7.89
C TYR A 217 23.32 6.14 -9.12
N SER A 218 22.61 6.39 -10.22
CA SER A 218 23.17 7.08 -11.40
C SER A 218 23.72 8.46 -11.03
N ARG A 219 22.94 9.28 -10.30
CA ARG A 219 23.37 10.60 -9.81
C ARG A 219 24.53 10.50 -8.81
N SER A 220 24.47 9.54 -7.90
CA SER A 220 25.50 9.33 -6.88
C SER A 220 26.84 9.00 -7.53
N THR A 221 26.82 8.07 -8.48
CA THR A 221 27.97 7.70 -9.29
C THR A 221 28.54 8.91 -10.04
N LEU A 222 27.70 9.69 -10.75
CA LEU A 222 28.17 10.87 -11.49
C LEU A 222 28.83 11.91 -10.56
N ASN A 223 28.31 12.09 -9.35
CA ASN A 223 28.91 12.99 -8.37
C ASN A 223 30.27 12.46 -7.88
N TRP A 224 30.35 11.16 -7.58
CA TRP A 224 31.62 10.53 -7.19
C TRP A 224 32.66 10.62 -8.30
N THR A 225 32.31 10.34 -9.56
CA THR A 225 33.25 10.45 -10.68
C THR A 225 33.73 11.88 -10.90
N ALA A 226 32.86 12.89 -10.70
CA ALA A 226 33.25 14.29 -10.78
C ALA A 226 34.28 14.66 -9.69
N ILE A 227 34.04 14.26 -8.43
CA ILE A 227 34.98 14.47 -7.31
C ILE A 227 36.33 13.82 -7.63
N MET A 228 36.30 12.57 -8.07
CA MET A 228 37.49 11.80 -8.43
C MET A 228 38.31 12.48 -9.54
N SER A 229 37.65 12.94 -10.61
CA SER A 229 38.31 13.62 -11.73
C SER A 229 39.00 14.93 -11.31
N LYS A 230 38.41 15.65 -10.36
CA LYS A 230 38.95 16.90 -9.81
C LYS A 230 40.18 16.66 -8.94
N GLU A 231 40.17 15.57 -8.16
CA GLU A 231 41.28 15.17 -7.30
C GLU A 231 42.45 14.61 -8.11
N GLU A 232 42.19 13.81 -9.16
CA GLU A 232 43.21 13.28 -10.08
C GLU A 232 43.97 14.38 -10.83
N TYR A 233 43.31 15.47 -11.23
CA TYR A 233 43.99 16.60 -11.88
C TYR A 233 44.98 17.30 -10.94
N THR A 234 44.77 17.20 -9.62
CA THR A 234 45.62 17.87 -8.63
C THR A 234 46.80 17.04 -8.15
N ARG A 235 46.73 15.69 -8.18
CA ARG A 235 47.75 14.83 -7.55
C ARG A 235 47.79 13.40 -8.13
N LYS A 236 48.90 13.01 -8.79
CA LYS A 236 49.12 11.66 -9.36
C LYS A 236 49.23 10.55 -8.29
N ASP A 237 49.64 10.91 -7.07
CA ASP A 237 49.82 10.04 -5.90
C ASP A 237 48.48 9.61 -5.25
N VAL A 238 47.40 10.35 -5.48
CA VAL A 238 46.09 10.09 -4.85
C VAL A 238 45.31 8.98 -5.58
N LYS A 239 45.63 8.70 -6.85
CA LYS A 239 44.95 7.69 -7.67
C LYS A 239 44.95 6.28 -7.05
N PHE A 240 46.07 5.87 -6.46
CA PHE A 240 46.19 4.56 -5.79
C PHE A 240 45.35 4.45 -4.51
N HIS A 241 45.03 5.58 -3.87
CA HIS A 241 44.24 5.61 -2.64
C HIS A 241 42.73 5.72 -2.89
N LEU A 242 42.29 6.28 -4.03
CA LEU A 242 40.87 6.47 -4.33
C LEU A 242 40.15 5.21 -4.84
N ALA A 243 40.85 4.32 -5.57
CA ALA A 243 40.24 3.09 -6.09
C ALA A 243 39.77 2.10 -4.98
N PRO A 244 40.52 1.89 -3.88
CA PRO A 244 40.05 1.11 -2.73
C PRO A 244 38.85 1.77 -2.02
N VAL A 245 38.86 3.09 -1.88
CA VAL A 245 37.80 3.86 -1.20
C VAL A 245 36.49 3.80 -1.96
N THR A 246 36.51 4.03 -3.28
CA THR A 246 35.33 3.91 -4.14
C THR A 246 34.78 2.48 -4.16
N SER A 247 35.64 1.47 -4.22
CA SER A 247 35.21 0.06 -4.13
C SER A 247 34.52 -0.25 -2.80
N LYS A 248 35.00 0.33 -1.69
CA LYS A 248 34.39 0.19 -0.38
C LYS A 248 33.02 0.88 -0.30
N ILE A 249 32.89 2.09 -0.86
CA ILE A 249 31.61 2.82 -0.91
C ILE A 249 30.58 2.03 -1.71
N VAL A 250 30.94 1.53 -2.90
CA VAL A 250 30.04 0.70 -3.72
C VAL A 250 29.59 -0.55 -2.96
N ALA A 251 30.52 -1.27 -2.32
CA ALA A 251 30.18 -2.46 -1.53
C ALA A 251 29.23 -2.15 -0.37
N GLN A 252 29.44 -1.02 0.33
CA GLN A 252 28.55 -0.56 1.40
C GLN A 252 27.16 -0.19 0.88
N CYS A 253 27.06 0.54 -0.24
CA CYS A 253 25.78 0.89 -0.85
C CYS A 253 24.99 -0.36 -1.26
N LEU A 254 25.64 -1.34 -1.88
CA LEU A 254 24.99 -2.60 -2.25
C LEU A 254 24.52 -3.38 -1.02
N GLN A 255 25.33 -3.45 0.03
CA GLN A 255 24.96 -4.12 1.27
C GLN A 255 23.73 -3.45 1.92
N GLN A 256 23.70 -2.12 1.99
CA GLN A 256 22.55 -1.37 2.52
C GLN A 256 21.29 -1.54 1.66
N GLU A 257 21.41 -1.63 0.34
CA GLU A 257 20.26 -1.86 -0.54
C GLU A 257 19.71 -3.29 -0.36
N LYS A 258 20.59 -4.28 -0.21
CA LYS A 258 20.20 -5.66 0.11
C LYS A 258 19.45 -5.75 1.43
N GLU A 259 19.92 -5.04 2.46
CA GLU A 259 19.24 -4.96 3.76
C GLU A 259 17.86 -4.32 3.64
N ARG A 260 17.72 -3.20 2.92
CA ARG A 260 16.41 -2.55 2.69
C ARG A 260 15.39 -3.45 2.02
N VAL A 261 15.82 -4.12 0.95
CA VAL A 261 14.96 -5.06 0.21
C VAL A 261 14.50 -6.19 1.13
N SER A 262 15.40 -6.69 1.98
CA SER A 262 15.11 -7.75 2.95
C SER A 262 14.28 -7.29 4.14
N ASP A 263 14.34 -6.02 4.54
CA ASP A 263 13.67 -5.54 5.75
C ASP A 263 12.20 -5.22 5.52
N TYR A 264 11.90 -4.43 4.48
CA TYR A 264 10.55 -3.86 4.31
C TYR A 264 9.95 -4.03 2.92
N MET A 265 10.66 -4.61 1.93
CA MET A 265 10.10 -4.87 0.58
C MET A 265 9.68 -6.33 0.36
N ASN A 266 9.55 -7.12 1.42
CA ASN A 266 9.41 -8.58 1.28
C ASN A 266 8.14 -9.04 0.57
N GLY A 267 7.03 -8.30 0.71
CA GLY A 267 5.76 -8.60 0.05
C GLY A 267 5.73 -8.27 -1.45
N LEU A 268 6.74 -7.54 -1.97
CA LEU A 268 6.84 -7.18 -3.38
C LEU A 268 7.44 -8.33 -4.20
N LYS A 269 6.80 -8.69 -5.31
CA LYS A 269 7.20 -9.79 -6.21
C LYS A 269 8.52 -9.49 -6.91
N SER A 270 8.74 -8.25 -7.33
CA SER A 270 9.97 -7.85 -8.03
C SER A 270 11.01 -7.19 -7.12
N LYS A 271 11.00 -7.44 -5.81
CA LYS A 271 11.93 -6.81 -4.86
C LYS A 271 13.41 -6.98 -5.21
N ASN A 272 13.79 -8.11 -5.82
CA ASN A 272 15.17 -8.35 -6.27
C ASN A 272 15.60 -7.40 -7.40
N LYS A 273 14.66 -6.95 -8.25
CA LYS A 273 14.95 -5.99 -9.32
C LYS A 273 15.36 -4.62 -8.80
N VAL A 274 14.96 -4.26 -7.57
CA VAL A 274 15.43 -3.03 -6.90
C VAL A 274 16.93 -3.12 -6.63
N PHE A 275 17.38 -4.25 -6.09
CA PHE A 275 18.80 -4.51 -5.86
C PHE A 275 19.58 -4.60 -7.19
N GLU A 276 19.05 -5.30 -8.20
CA GLU A 276 19.67 -5.38 -9.52
C GLU A 276 19.81 -3.99 -10.17
N ALA A 277 18.81 -3.12 -10.04
CA ALA A 277 18.90 -1.75 -10.55
C ALA A 277 20.02 -0.94 -9.87
N ALA A 278 20.18 -1.07 -8.55
CA ALA A 278 21.31 -0.47 -7.84
C ALA A 278 22.66 -1.05 -8.30
N GLN A 279 22.71 -2.38 -8.49
CA GLN A 279 23.91 -3.08 -8.95
C GLN A 279 24.35 -2.63 -10.34
N ASN A 280 23.42 -2.51 -11.28
CA ASN A 280 23.70 -2.08 -12.65
C ASN A 280 24.30 -0.66 -12.66
N GLU A 281 23.67 0.31 -12.00
CA GLU A 281 24.17 1.69 -11.97
C GLU A 281 25.54 1.83 -11.28
N LEU A 282 25.78 1.05 -10.22
CA LEU A 282 27.02 1.11 -9.45
C LEU A 282 28.19 0.37 -10.11
N LEU A 283 27.92 -0.69 -10.90
CA LEU A 283 28.95 -1.50 -11.55
C LEU A 283 29.21 -1.12 -13.02
N ASP A 284 28.18 -0.78 -13.79
CA ASP A 284 28.34 -0.43 -15.22
C ASP A 284 29.09 0.90 -15.39
N SER A 285 28.92 1.82 -14.46
CA SER A 285 29.70 3.05 -14.39
C SER A 285 31.20 2.79 -14.16
N ARG A 286 31.53 1.79 -13.36
CA ARG A 286 32.91 1.36 -13.11
C ARG A 286 33.52 0.71 -14.36
N ALA A 287 32.75 -0.13 -15.06
CA ALA A 287 33.18 -0.74 -16.32
C ALA A 287 33.43 0.31 -17.43
N SER A 288 32.63 1.37 -17.44
CA SER A 288 32.76 2.49 -18.39
C SER A 288 34.00 3.36 -18.13
N ASN A 289 34.36 3.57 -16.85
CA ASN A 289 35.57 4.32 -16.49
C ASN A 289 36.86 3.51 -16.75
N LEU A 290 36.87 2.21 -16.42
CA LEU A 290 38.03 1.33 -16.68
C LEU A 290 38.32 1.16 -18.19
N ARG A 291 37.31 1.28 -19.06
CA ARG A 291 37.48 1.19 -20.52
C ARG A 291 38.04 2.48 -21.15
N LYS A 292 37.87 3.64 -20.51
CA LYS A 292 38.46 4.91 -20.97
C LYS A 292 39.94 5.06 -20.60
N GLU A 293 40.48 4.12 -19.80
CA GLU A 293 41.87 4.09 -19.32
C GLU A 293 42.78 3.12 -20.12
N LYS A 294 42.29 2.55 -21.23
CA LYS A 294 43.09 1.79 -22.20
C LYS A 294 43.30 2.59 -23.47
#